data_AF-R1F889-F1
#
_entry.id   AF-R1F889-F1
#
_cell.length_a   1.000
_cell.length_b   1.000
_cell.length_c   1.000
_cell.angle_alpha   90.00
_cell.angle_beta   90.00
_cell.angle_gamma   90.00
#
_symmetry.space_group_name_H-M   'P 1'
#
loop_
_entity.id
_entity.type
_entity.pdbx_description
1 polymer ?
#
loop_
_entity_poly.entity_id
_entity_poly.type
_entity_poly.pdbx_seq_one_letter_code
_entity_poly.pdbx_strand_id
1 'polypeptide(L)'
;MAPASVLADHLVMKICHTKPTESESLLALGARITAQGANALIELIQRWRTAHADVAGGASQGPAASQGGASAAGASQGGAPMQLPTETYTPAAPWKLAVPPAGKKPPVWDASWRRFQQGQKESIEQIALTQVSGKAILPSTVSGHLLTALVQGRPVDLARLAQQVTAQGLAPPSEDEWDRLESAEAASGINVVTTLKLVKTDMCKVFLPAAEKEWAERDDAEKAEVSYWYAKLDWYTAFRKVGLVPSFAGAAKQARMA
;
A
#
# COMPACT_ATOMS: atom_id res chain seq x y z
N MET A 1 8.17 30.98 -23.89
CA MET A 1 8.66 29.59 -23.74
C MET A 1 7.58 28.65 -24.23
N ALA A 2 7.93 27.59 -24.96
CA ALA A 2 6.93 26.57 -25.32
C ALA A 2 6.51 25.78 -24.07
N PRO A 3 5.23 25.39 -23.90
CA PRO A 3 4.80 24.59 -22.75
C PRO A 3 5.66 23.35 -22.49
N ALA A 4 6.04 22.63 -23.56
CA ALA A 4 6.89 21.45 -23.50
C ALA A 4 8.34 21.70 -23.00
N SER A 5 8.81 22.96 -23.05
CA SER A 5 10.13 23.36 -22.50
C SER A 5 10.11 23.60 -21.00
N VAL A 6 8.92 23.75 -20.40
CA VAL A 6 8.72 23.92 -18.95
C VAL A 6 8.42 22.56 -18.32
N LEU A 7 7.49 21.80 -18.93
CA LEU A 7 7.13 20.45 -18.52
C LEU A 7 6.89 19.60 -19.78
N ALA A 8 7.80 18.66 -20.04
CA ALA A 8 7.71 17.80 -21.21
C ALA A 8 6.55 16.79 -21.07
N ASP A 9 5.89 16.46 -22.18
CA ASP A 9 4.70 15.58 -22.20
C ASP A 9 4.92 14.24 -21.52
N HIS A 10 6.09 13.63 -21.72
CA HIS A 10 6.43 12.35 -21.08
C HIS A 10 6.53 12.46 -19.55
N LEU A 11 6.87 13.64 -18.99
CA LEU A 11 6.84 13.89 -17.55
C LEU A 11 5.41 14.07 -17.06
N VAL A 12 4.55 14.76 -17.82
CA VAL A 12 3.12 14.86 -17.51
C VAL A 12 2.50 13.48 -17.39
N MET A 13 2.77 12.58 -18.34
CA MET A 13 2.27 11.20 -18.30
C MET A 13 2.73 10.44 -17.06
N LYS A 14 4.00 10.61 -16.65
CA LYS A 14 4.50 10.02 -15.39
C LYS A 14 3.76 10.57 -14.17
N ILE A 15 3.55 11.88 -14.12
CA ILE A 15 2.85 12.55 -13.02
C ILE A 15 1.39 12.09 -12.93
N CYS A 16 0.68 11.97 -14.06
CA CYS A 16 -0.68 11.43 -14.10
C CYS A 16 -0.73 9.95 -13.65
N HIS A 17 0.29 9.17 -14.01
CA HIS A 17 0.38 7.77 -13.63
C HIS A 17 0.62 7.59 -12.13
N THR A 18 1.62 8.26 -11.57
CA THR A 18 2.06 8.06 -10.17
C THR A 18 1.37 8.97 -9.16
N LYS A 19 0.83 10.11 -9.62
CA LYS A 19 0.08 11.09 -8.82
C LYS A 19 0.85 11.55 -7.56
N PRO A 20 2.07 12.08 -7.68
CA PRO A 20 2.89 12.43 -6.52
C PRO A 20 2.18 13.39 -5.56
N THR A 21 2.51 13.29 -4.29
CA THR A 21 1.95 14.07 -3.17
C THR A 21 2.97 15.01 -2.55
N GLU A 22 4.25 14.87 -2.92
CA GLU A 22 5.34 15.71 -2.45
C GLU A 22 5.98 16.47 -3.61
N SER A 23 6.29 17.75 -3.40
CA SER A 23 6.95 18.58 -4.41
C SER A 23 8.38 18.15 -4.69
N GLU A 24 9.06 17.53 -3.71
CA GLU A 24 10.39 16.95 -3.89
C GLU A 24 10.39 15.82 -4.94
N SER A 25 9.32 15.01 -4.99
CA SER A 25 9.13 13.97 -6.01
C SER A 25 9.03 14.56 -7.42
N LEU A 26 8.42 15.74 -7.56
CA LEU A 26 8.34 16.46 -8.84
C LEU A 26 9.69 17.07 -9.24
N LEU A 27 10.45 17.60 -8.28
CA LEU A 27 11.77 18.16 -8.54
C LEU A 27 12.77 17.07 -8.96
N ALA A 28 12.67 15.88 -8.36
CA ALA A 28 13.47 14.71 -8.72
C ALA A 28 13.29 14.25 -10.19
N LEU A 29 12.17 14.61 -10.84
CA LEU A 29 11.95 14.35 -12.26
C LEU A 29 12.77 15.26 -13.20
N GLY A 30 13.50 16.24 -12.66
CA GLY A 30 14.22 17.23 -13.47
C GLY A 30 13.29 18.21 -14.20
N ALA A 31 12.04 18.31 -13.75
CA ALA A 31 11.08 19.25 -14.32
C ALA A 31 11.54 20.70 -14.01
N ARG A 32 11.57 21.57 -15.03
CA ARG A 32 11.98 22.97 -14.90
C ARG A 32 10.83 23.83 -14.37
N ILE A 33 10.23 23.38 -13.28
CA ILE A 33 9.11 24.05 -12.62
C ILE A 33 9.68 24.82 -11.43
N THR A 34 9.17 26.02 -11.18
CA THR A 34 9.50 26.73 -9.93
C THR A 34 8.95 25.95 -8.73
N ALA A 35 9.51 26.17 -7.54
CA ALA A 35 8.98 25.58 -6.31
C ALA A 35 7.48 25.90 -6.11
N GLN A 36 7.07 27.14 -6.44
CA GLN A 36 5.64 27.51 -6.39
C GLN A 36 4.80 26.72 -7.40
N GLY A 37 5.29 26.51 -8.62
CA GLY A 37 4.58 25.72 -9.63
C GLY A 37 4.49 24.24 -9.27
N ALA A 38 5.54 23.69 -8.64
CA ALA A 38 5.51 22.32 -8.12
C ALA A 38 4.44 22.17 -7.03
N ASN A 39 4.37 23.11 -6.08
CA ASN A 39 3.36 23.10 -5.02
C ASN A 39 1.93 23.24 -5.59
N ALA A 40 1.71 24.14 -6.55
CA ALA A 40 0.41 24.30 -7.20
C ALA A 40 -0.04 23.03 -7.96
N LEU A 41 0.91 22.30 -8.56
CA LEU A 41 0.62 21.02 -9.20
C LEU A 41 0.27 19.92 -8.18
N ILE A 42 0.98 19.86 -7.05
CA ILE A 42 0.63 18.96 -5.95
C ILE A 42 -0.78 19.25 -5.42
N GLU A 43 -1.11 20.53 -5.18
CA GLU A 43 -2.45 20.94 -4.75
C GLU A 43 -3.53 20.57 -5.77
N LEU A 44 -3.24 20.65 -7.07
CA LEU A 44 -4.16 20.20 -8.11
C LEU A 44 -4.37 18.68 -8.06
N ILE A 45 -3.30 17.91 -7.92
CA ILE A 45 -3.37 16.44 -7.80
C ILE A 45 -4.14 16.04 -6.53
N GLN A 46 -3.91 16.71 -5.40
CA GLN A 46 -4.61 16.46 -4.15
C GLN A 46 -6.10 16.78 -4.26
N ARG A 47 -6.46 17.93 -4.85
CA ARG A 47 -7.87 18.27 -5.11
C ARG A 47 -8.56 17.23 -5.98
N TRP A 48 -7.89 16.77 -7.04
CA TRP A 48 -8.41 15.70 -7.89
C TRP A 48 -8.61 14.39 -7.09
N ARG A 49 -7.62 13.99 -6.27
CA ARG A 49 -7.72 12.81 -5.41
C ARG A 49 -8.91 12.92 -4.45
N THR A 50 -9.10 14.06 -3.79
CA THR A 50 -10.23 14.27 -2.86
C THR A 50 -11.56 14.21 -3.59
N ALA A 51 -11.70 14.86 -4.75
CA ALA A 51 -12.93 14.83 -5.53
C ALA A 51 -13.29 13.44 -6.07
N HIS A 52 -12.29 12.56 -6.21
CA HIS A 52 -12.45 11.18 -6.69
C HIS A 52 -12.28 10.12 -5.59
N ALA A 53 -12.07 10.51 -4.33
CA ALA A 53 -11.97 9.58 -3.20
C ALA A 53 -13.33 8.93 -2.89
N ASP A 54 -14.42 9.68 -3.05
CA ASP A 54 -15.80 9.21 -2.84
C ASP A 54 -16.24 8.14 -3.87
N VAL A 55 -15.51 7.99 -4.97
CA VAL A 55 -15.79 6.99 -6.02
C VAL A 55 -14.95 5.72 -5.83
N ALA A 56 -13.85 5.78 -5.06
CA ALA A 56 -12.85 4.71 -4.96
C ALA A 56 -12.91 3.89 -3.66
N GLY A 57 -13.84 4.20 -2.75
CA GLY A 57 -13.91 3.53 -1.45
C GLY A 57 -15.24 3.77 -0.78
N GLY A 58 -16.29 3.13 -1.30
CA GLY A 58 -17.51 2.95 -0.54
C GLY A 58 -17.14 2.23 0.75
N ALA A 59 -17.27 2.93 1.89
CA ALA A 59 -17.52 2.27 3.16
C ALA A 59 -18.84 1.51 2.98
N SER A 60 -18.74 0.27 2.49
CA SER A 60 -19.85 -0.65 2.41
C SER A 60 -20.28 -0.93 3.84
N GLN A 61 -21.29 -0.18 4.29
CA GLN A 61 -22.12 -0.59 5.41
C GLN A 61 -22.66 -1.98 5.06
N GLY A 62 -22.16 -3.00 5.75
CA GLY A 62 -22.74 -4.34 5.68
C GLY A 62 -24.23 -4.28 6.07
N PRO A 63 -25.07 -5.18 5.55
CA PRO A 63 -26.50 -5.14 5.79
C PRO A 63 -26.78 -5.23 7.29
N ALA A 64 -27.65 -4.33 7.75
CA ALA A 64 -28.03 -4.12 9.14
C ALA A 64 -28.54 -5.43 9.80
N ALA A 65 -27.80 -5.91 10.80
CA ALA A 65 -28.37 -6.75 11.83
C ALA A 65 -29.07 -5.85 12.85
N SER A 66 -30.40 -5.91 12.86
CA SER A 66 -31.27 -5.29 13.83
C SER A 66 -30.95 -5.77 15.26
N GLN A 67 -30.66 -4.84 16.19
CA GLN A 67 -31.26 -4.76 17.54
C GLN A 67 -30.62 -3.64 18.40
N GLY A 68 -31.41 -2.59 18.65
CA GLY A 68 -31.60 -1.97 19.97
C GLY A 68 -30.46 -1.19 20.66
N GLY A 69 -30.61 0.14 20.75
CA GLY A 69 -30.30 0.88 21.99
C GLY A 69 -29.19 1.92 21.96
N ALA A 70 -29.59 3.18 21.80
CA ALA A 70 -28.91 4.47 22.08
C ALA A 70 -27.56 4.48 22.85
N SER A 71 -26.54 5.16 22.32
CA SER A 71 -26.31 6.61 22.52
C SER A 71 -25.00 7.07 21.84
N ALA A 72 -24.94 8.36 21.52
CA ALA A 72 -24.00 8.96 20.57
C ALA A 72 -22.67 9.42 21.19
N ALA A 73 -21.56 9.12 20.49
CA ALA A 73 -20.43 10.04 20.28
C ALA A 73 -19.58 9.49 19.11
N GLY A 74 -19.50 10.26 18.03
CA GLY A 74 -18.90 9.84 16.77
C GLY A 74 -17.39 9.63 16.86
N ALA A 75 -16.97 8.40 16.57
CA ALA A 75 -15.67 8.06 16.03
C ALA A 75 -15.93 7.17 14.81
N SER A 76 -15.20 7.41 13.72
CA SER A 76 -15.20 6.64 12.49
C SER A 76 -15.27 5.13 12.76
N GLN A 77 -16.25 4.44 12.16
CA GLN A 77 -16.44 2.98 12.24
C GLN A 77 -15.34 2.22 11.47
N GLY A 78 -14.10 2.29 11.94
CA GLY A 78 -13.00 1.46 11.46
C GLY A 78 -12.11 1.08 12.63
N GLY A 79 -11.71 -0.19 12.70
CA GLY A 79 -10.85 -0.75 13.75
C GLY A 79 -9.56 0.04 13.96
N ALA A 80 -8.89 -0.24 15.08
CA ALA A 80 -7.71 0.51 15.48
C ALA A 80 -6.58 0.45 14.41
N PRO A 81 -5.83 1.54 14.19
CA PRO A 81 -4.72 1.53 13.24
C PRO A 81 -3.58 0.62 13.74
N MET A 82 -2.96 -0.08 12.79
CA MET A 82 -1.77 -0.91 13.05
C MET A 82 -0.61 -0.06 13.55
N GLN A 83 0.02 -0.52 14.64
CA GLN A 83 1.25 0.02 15.18
C GLN A 83 2.42 -0.75 14.59
N LEU A 84 3.35 -0.01 13.99
CA LEU A 84 4.54 -0.56 13.36
C LEU A 84 5.78 -0.22 14.18
N PRO A 85 6.83 -1.06 14.12
CA PRO A 85 8.12 -0.72 14.71
C PRO A 85 8.61 0.65 14.21
N THR A 86 9.01 1.52 15.14
CA THR A 86 9.55 2.85 14.84
C THR A 86 10.94 2.77 14.24
N GLU A 87 11.71 1.75 14.64
CA GLU A 87 13.02 1.45 14.07
C GLU A 87 12.90 0.55 12.85
N THR A 88 13.95 0.53 12.04
CA THR A 88 14.04 -0.41 10.91
C THR A 88 13.89 -1.85 11.41
N TYR A 89 12.88 -2.55 10.91
CA TYR A 89 12.62 -3.93 11.28
C TYR A 89 13.43 -4.88 10.37
N THR A 90 14.14 -5.81 11.00
CA THR A 90 14.90 -6.86 10.30
C THR A 90 14.32 -8.23 10.67
N PRO A 91 13.79 -8.99 9.69
CA PRO A 91 13.36 -10.37 9.94
C PRO A 91 14.51 -11.23 10.46
N ALA A 92 14.23 -12.13 11.41
CA ALA A 92 15.24 -13.04 11.94
C ALA A 92 15.80 -14.01 10.88
N ALA A 93 14.96 -14.37 9.90
CA ALA A 93 15.34 -15.18 8.75
C ALA A 93 14.45 -14.82 7.54
N PRO A 94 14.91 -15.03 6.30
CA PRO A 94 14.03 -14.99 5.14
C PRO A 94 12.92 -16.05 5.27
N TRP A 95 11.76 -15.78 4.66
CA TRP A 95 10.69 -16.76 4.61
C TRP A 95 11.17 -18.07 3.96
N LYS A 96 10.79 -19.22 4.53
CA LYS A 96 11.32 -20.54 4.13
C LYS A 96 11.14 -20.87 2.64
N LEU A 97 10.10 -20.33 2.02
CA LEU A 97 9.78 -20.53 0.60
C LEU A 97 10.15 -19.32 -0.26
N ALA A 98 10.87 -18.34 0.27
CA ALA A 98 11.36 -17.20 -0.49
C ALA A 98 12.36 -17.72 -1.55
N VAL A 99 11.96 -17.60 -2.82
CA VAL A 99 12.83 -17.99 -3.92
C VAL A 99 13.87 -16.88 -4.11
N PRO A 100 15.17 -17.17 -4.00
CA PRO A 100 16.20 -16.18 -4.33
C PRO A 100 16.12 -15.85 -5.83
N PRO A 101 16.44 -14.61 -6.23
CA PRO A 101 16.43 -14.22 -7.63
C PRO A 101 17.34 -15.13 -8.47
N ALA A 102 16.80 -15.69 -9.55
CA ALA A 102 17.57 -16.50 -10.48
C ALA A 102 18.34 -15.61 -11.47
N GLY A 103 19.65 -15.79 -11.57
CA GLY A 103 20.52 -15.13 -12.56
C GLY A 103 21.42 -14.02 -12.00
N LYS A 104 22.18 -13.38 -12.90
CA LYS A 104 23.18 -12.35 -12.53
C LYS A 104 22.60 -10.96 -12.29
N LYS A 105 21.37 -10.70 -12.75
CA LYS A 105 20.72 -9.38 -12.58
C LYS A 105 19.99 -9.35 -11.24
N PRO A 106 20.16 -8.29 -10.42
CA PRO A 106 19.39 -8.14 -9.21
C PRO A 106 17.89 -8.05 -9.55
N PRO A 107 17.02 -8.60 -8.70
CA PRO A 107 15.58 -8.52 -8.92
C PRO A 107 15.11 -7.06 -8.77
N VAL A 108 13.99 -6.73 -9.42
CA VAL A 108 13.44 -5.37 -9.42
C VAL A 108 13.13 -4.86 -8.00
N TRP A 109 12.71 -5.77 -7.11
CA TRP A 109 12.46 -5.40 -5.72
C TRP A 109 13.72 -4.98 -4.97
N ASP A 110 14.88 -5.57 -5.28
CA ASP A 110 16.16 -5.27 -4.61
C ASP A 110 16.65 -3.88 -5.00
N ALA A 111 16.46 -3.48 -6.26
CA ALA A 111 16.74 -2.11 -6.69
C ALA A 111 15.85 -1.07 -5.97
N SER A 112 14.56 -1.38 -5.82
CA SER A 112 13.64 -0.49 -5.08
C SER A 112 13.99 -0.40 -3.60
N TRP A 113 14.31 -1.54 -2.99
CA TRP A 113 14.75 -1.62 -1.59
C TRP A 113 16.05 -0.85 -1.34
N ARG A 114 17.06 -0.97 -2.21
CA ARG A 114 18.32 -0.22 -2.05
C ARG A 114 18.08 1.29 -2.07
N ARG A 115 17.23 1.79 -2.98
CA ARG A 115 16.94 3.22 -3.09
C ARG A 115 16.15 3.76 -1.90
N PHE A 116 15.23 2.95 -1.38
CA PHE A 116 14.47 3.29 -0.18
C PHE A 116 15.38 3.26 1.05
N GLN A 117 16.10 2.16 1.28
CA GLN A 117 16.81 1.90 2.53
C GLN A 117 18.23 2.50 2.59
N GLN A 118 18.90 2.64 1.45
CA GLN A 118 20.32 3.04 1.34
C GLN A 118 20.46 4.40 0.64
N GLY A 119 21.56 5.12 0.93
CA GLY A 119 21.88 6.39 0.29
C GLY A 119 20.97 7.54 0.75
N GLN A 120 20.36 8.24 -0.22
CA GLN A 120 19.55 9.45 0.02
C GLN A 120 18.20 9.18 0.68
N LYS A 121 17.83 7.92 0.92
CA LYS A 121 16.55 7.53 1.55
C LYS A 121 15.34 8.04 0.75
N GLU A 122 15.33 7.74 -0.55
CA GLU A 122 14.30 8.19 -1.48
C GLU A 122 12.88 7.77 -1.06
N SER A 123 11.89 8.60 -1.36
CA SER A 123 10.48 8.27 -1.17
C SER A 123 10.00 7.21 -2.18
N ILE A 124 8.94 6.48 -1.86
CA ILE A 124 8.33 5.51 -2.78
C ILE A 124 7.87 6.17 -4.09
N GLU A 125 7.51 7.45 -4.05
CA GLU A 125 7.14 8.23 -5.24
C GLU A 125 8.34 8.56 -6.11
N GLN A 126 9.43 9.04 -5.51
CA GLN A 126 10.68 9.32 -6.22
C GLN A 126 11.17 8.06 -6.94
N ILE A 127 11.19 6.92 -6.24
CA ILE A 127 11.55 5.62 -6.81
C ILE A 127 10.60 5.29 -7.96
N ALA A 128 9.29 5.36 -7.75
CA ALA A 128 8.27 5.06 -8.76
C ALA A 128 8.44 5.89 -10.05
N LEU A 129 8.81 7.16 -9.92
CA LEU A 129 8.98 8.12 -11.01
C LEU A 129 10.27 7.95 -11.82
N THR A 130 11.34 7.53 -11.16
CA THR A 130 12.71 7.58 -11.71
C THR A 130 13.31 6.18 -11.87
N GLN A 131 12.56 5.28 -12.49
CA GLN A 131 13.03 3.93 -12.83
C GLN A 131 14.16 3.95 -13.87
N VAL A 132 15.12 3.03 -13.74
CA VAL A 132 16.26 2.89 -14.67
C VAL A 132 15.81 2.62 -16.11
N SER A 133 14.67 1.93 -16.27
CA SER A 133 14.07 1.67 -17.59
C SER A 133 13.47 2.92 -18.25
N GLY A 134 13.40 4.06 -17.53
CA GLY A 134 12.73 5.28 -17.96
C GLY A 134 11.21 5.26 -17.81
N LYS A 135 10.59 4.08 -17.64
CA LYS A 135 9.14 3.92 -17.48
C LYS A 135 8.76 4.00 -15.99
N ALA A 136 7.89 4.94 -15.64
CA ALA A 136 7.37 5.03 -14.28
C ALA A 136 6.52 3.80 -13.93
N ILE A 137 6.52 3.46 -12.65
CA ILE A 137 5.64 2.44 -12.04
C ILE A 137 4.76 3.11 -10.99
N LEU A 138 3.80 2.39 -10.41
CA LEU A 138 2.98 2.95 -9.33
C LEU A 138 3.74 2.96 -7.99
N PRO A 139 3.49 3.94 -7.11
CA PRO A 139 3.99 3.91 -5.73
C PRO A 139 3.60 2.62 -4.98
N SER A 140 2.41 2.07 -5.25
CA SER A 140 1.96 0.78 -4.70
C SER A 140 2.80 -0.41 -5.20
N THR A 141 3.36 -0.33 -6.41
CA THR A 141 4.33 -1.33 -6.89
C THR A 141 5.63 -1.26 -6.07
N VAL A 142 6.09 -0.05 -5.73
CA VAL A 142 7.26 0.14 -4.88
C VAL A 142 7.01 -0.38 -3.46
N SER A 143 5.84 -0.11 -2.87
CA SER A 143 5.50 -0.69 -1.56
C SER A 143 5.47 -2.22 -1.59
N GLY A 144 4.91 -2.82 -2.65
CA GLY A 144 4.96 -4.28 -2.87
C GLY A 144 6.38 -4.84 -2.99
N HIS A 145 7.28 -4.11 -3.65
CA HIS A 145 8.71 -4.46 -3.68
C HIS A 145 9.36 -4.43 -2.29
N LEU A 146 9.03 -3.44 -1.46
CA LEU A 146 9.57 -3.33 -0.10
C LEU A 146 9.06 -4.45 0.82
N LEU A 147 7.77 -4.80 0.71
CA LEU A 147 7.19 -5.95 1.41
C LEU A 147 7.80 -7.28 0.90
N THR A 148 8.13 -7.37 -0.40
CA THR A 148 8.89 -8.52 -0.94
C THR A 148 10.30 -8.58 -0.35
N ALA A 149 10.99 -7.45 -0.23
CA ALA A 149 12.32 -7.38 0.38
C ALA A 149 12.27 -7.85 1.85
N LEU A 150 11.23 -7.45 2.58
CA LEU A 150 10.97 -7.93 3.94
C LEU A 150 10.83 -9.46 3.96
N VAL A 151 10.01 -10.06 3.10
CA VAL A 151 9.86 -11.53 2.99
C VAL A 151 11.19 -12.23 2.65
N GLN A 152 12.07 -11.56 1.92
CA GLN A 152 13.43 -12.02 1.58
C GLN A 152 14.46 -11.79 2.70
N GLY A 153 14.02 -11.39 3.90
CA GLY A 153 14.89 -11.19 5.06
C GLY A 153 15.65 -9.87 5.05
N ARG A 154 15.27 -8.90 4.21
CA ARG A 154 15.92 -7.57 4.19
C ARG A 154 15.31 -6.65 5.26
N PRO A 155 16.12 -5.75 5.85
CA PRO A 155 15.62 -4.75 6.78
C PRO A 155 14.76 -3.70 6.07
N VAL A 156 13.61 -3.34 6.64
CA VAL A 156 12.71 -2.32 6.08
C VAL A 156 12.25 -1.37 7.18
N ASP A 157 12.31 -0.06 6.91
CA ASP A 157 11.67 0.98 7.72
C ASP A 157 10.15 0.96 7.49
N LEU A 158 9.45 0.17 8.30
CA LEU A 158 8.00 -0.08 8.17
C LEU A 158 7.17 1.16 8.54
N ALA A 159 7.59 1.93 9.54
CA ALA A 159 6.91 3.17 9.93
C ALA A 159 6.96 4.20 8.80
N ARG A 160 8.14 4.42 8.19
CA ARG A 160 8.28 5.33 7.06
C ARG A 160 7.51 4.83 5.83
N LEU A 161 7.55 3.52 5.56
CA LEU A 161 6.76 2.95 4.46
C LEU A 161 5.28 3.22 4.67
N ALA A 162 4.74 2.91 5.84
CA ALA A 162 3.34 3.13 6.19
C ALA A 162 2.92 4.60 6.07
N GLN A 163 3.76 5.53 6.55
CA GLN A 163 3.51 6.97 6.39
C GLN A 163 3.37 7.34 4.91
N GLN A 164 4.28 6.87 4.06
CA GLN A 164 4.28 7.21 2.64
C GLN A 164 3.12 6.57 1.87
N VAL A 165 2.73 5.33 2.16
CA VAL A 165 1.49 4.77 1.55
C VAL A 165 0.23 5.49 2.06
N THR A 166 0.17 5.89 3.34
CA THR A 166 -0.94 6.70 3.87
C THR A 166 -1.09 8.02 3.15
N ALA A 167 0.01 8.70 2.85
CA ALA A 167 -0.01 9.89 2.00
C ALA A 167 -0.57 9.59 0.59
N GLN A 168 -0.42 8.36 0.09
CA GLN A 168 -0.99 7.92 -1.19
C GLN A 168 -2.47 7.53 -1.13
N GLY A 169 -3.13 7.60 0.04
CA GLY A 169 -4.53 7.18 0.20
C GLY A 169 -4.72 5.67 0.40
N LEU A 170 -3.64 4.94 0.72
CA LEU A 170 -3.69 3.54 1.13
C LEU A 170 -3.11 3.42 2.53
N ALA A 171 -3.46 2.41 3.32
CA ALA A 171 -2.85 2.23 4.64
C ALA A 171 -2.53 0.76 4.87
N PRO A 172 -1.61 0.41 5.79
CA PRO A 172 -1.61 -0.91 6.40
C PRO A 172 -3.02 -1.31 6.88
N PRO A 173 -3.31 -2.61 7.04
CA PRO A 173 -4.60 -3.05 7.57
C PRO A 173 -4.91 -2.41 8.92
N SER A 174 -6.17 -1.99 9.13
CA SER A 174 -6.71 -1.77 10.47
C SER A 174 -6.90 -3.11 11.21
N GLU A 175 -7.23 -3.06 12.50
CA GLU A 175 -7.55 -4.26 13.30
C GLU A 175 -8.65 -5.10 12.64
N ASP A 176 -9.80 -4.50 12.33
CA ASP A 176 -10.93 -5.20 11.69
C ASP A 176 -10.56 -5.77 10.32
N GLU A 177 -9.75 -5.05 9.52
CA GLU A 177 -9.28 -5.52 8.23
C GLU A 177 -8.31 -6.69 8.37
N TRP A 178 -7.46 -6.66 9.40
CA TRP A 178 -6.56 -7.76 9.73
C TRP A 178 -7.34 -9.00 10.13
N ASP A 179 -8.29 -8.87 11.05
CA ASP A 179 -9.15 -9.97 11.53
C ASP A 179 -9.97 -10.57 10.39
N ARG A 180 -10.44 -9.74 9.45
CA ARG A 180 -11.13 -10.20 8.25
C ARG A 180 -10.21 -11.01 7.33
N LEU A 181 -8.95 -10.61 7.18
CA LEU A 181 -7.96 -11.37 6.41
C LEU A 181 -7.56 -12.68 7.10
N GLU A 182 -7.45 -12.70 8.43
CA GLU A 182 -7.24 -13.94 9.20
C GLU A 182 -8.41 -14.91 9.06
N SER A 183 -9.64 -14.39 9.17
CA SER A 183 -10.86 -15.17 8.95
C SER A 183 -10.94 -15.71 7.52
N ALA A 184 -10.53 -14.90 6.53
CA ALA A 184 -10.47 -15.32 5.14
C ALA A 184 -9.45 -16.43 4.89
N GLU A 185 -8.26 -16.34 5.49
CA GLU A 185 -7.24 -17.38 5.43
C GLU A 185 -7.78 -18.71 5.96
N ALA A 186 -8.43 -18.67 7.13
CA ALA A 186 -9.04 -19.85 7.74
C ALA A 186 -10.16 -20.45 6.88
N ALA A 187 -11.07 -19.60 6.38
CA ALA A 187 -12.22 -20.05 5.60
C ALA A 187 -11.85 -20.57 4.20
N SER A 188 -10.82 -20.02 3.55
CA SER A 188 -10.36 -20.49 2.24
C SER A 188 -9.51 -21.76 2.32
N GLY A 189 -9.11 -22.20 3.51
CA GLY A 189 -8.18 -23.32 3.72
C GLY A 189 -6.77 -23.06 3.17
N ILE A 190 -6.43 -21.80 2.89
CA ILE A 190 -5.12 -21.40 2.39
C ILE A 190 -4.25 -21.12 3.60
N ASN A 191 -3.00 -21.60 3.61
CA ASN A 191 -2.03 -21.18 4.61
C ASN A 191 -1.00 -20.27 3.95
N VAL A 192 -1.01 -18.98 4.29
CA VAL A 192 -0.18 -17.95 3.66
C VAL A 192 1.31 -18.19 3.90
N VAL A 193 1.66 -18.84 5.01
CA VAL A 193 3.06 -19.15 5.38
C VAL A 193 3.59 -20.36 4.62
N THR A 194 2.75 -21.31 4.20
CA THR A 194 3.19 -22.51 3.48
C THR A 194 2.84 -22.51 1.99
N THR A 195 2.06 -21.52 1.52
CA THR A 195 1.67 -21.38 0.12
C THR A 195 2.69 -20.56 -0.68
N LEU A 196 3.46 -21.22 -1.55
CA LEU A 196 4.48 -20.57 -2.39
C LEU A 196 3.90 -19.50 -3.33
N LYS A 197 2.83 -19.84 -4.05
CA LYS A 197 2.16 -18.95 -5.01
C LYS A 197 0.74 -18.66 -4.52
N LEU A 198 0.62 -17.64 -3.68
CA LEU A 198 -0.69 -17.18 -3.21
C LEU A 198 -1.45 -16.52 -4.36
N VAL A 199 -2.65 -17.04 -4.64
CA VAL A 199 -3.59 -16.42 -5.57
C VAL A 199 -4.50 -15.51 -4.75
N LYS A 200 -4.24 -14.20 -4.80
CA LYS A 200 -4.94 -13.20 -3.96
C LYS A 200 -6.46 -13.23 -4.10
N THR A 201 -6.97 -13.48 -5.32
CA THR A 201 -8.42 -13.61 -5.57
C THR A 201 -9.05 -14.66 -4.67
N ASP A 202 -8.39 -15.78 -4.44
CA ASP A 202 -9.01 -16.94 -3.80
C ASP A 202 -9.27 -16.67 -2.31
N MET A 203 -8.41 -15.88 -1.65
CA MET A 203 -8.69 -15.39 -0.30
C MET A 203 -9.76 -14.29 -0.30
N CYS A 204 -9.69 -13.33 -1.23
CA CYS A 204 -10.64 -12.22 -1.25
C CYS A 204 -12.07 -12.67 -1.55
N LYS A 205 -12.28 -13.69 -2.40
CA LYS A 205 -13.61 -14.23 -2.75
C LYS A 205 -14.44 -14.64 -1.53
N VAL A 206 -13.80 -15.01 -0.41
CA VAL A 206 -14.47 -15.36 0.84
C VAL A 206 -15.38 -14.24 1.36
N PHE A 207 -14.99 -12.98 1.16
CA PHE A 207 -15.69 -11.84 1.75
C PHE A 207 -15.94 -10.68 0.77
N LEU A 208 -15.45 -10.77 -0.46
CA LEU A 208 -15.52 -9.72 -1.47
C LEU A 208 -16.16 -10.29 -2.76
N PRO A 209 -17.47 -10.11 -2.95
CA PRO A 209 -18.17 -10.59 -4.16
C PRO A 209 -17.54 -10.09 -5.47
N ALA A 210 -17.04 -8.86 -5.50
CA ALA A 210 -16.34 -8.31 -6.65
C ALA A 210 -15.09 -9.13 -7.08
N ALA A 211 -14.46 -9.87 -6.16
CA ALA A 211 -13.33 -10.74 -6.45
C ALA A 211 -13.72 -12.01 -7.22
N GLU A 212 -15.01 -12.37 -7.25
CA GLU A 212 -15.53 -13.49 -8.06
C GLU A 212 -15.63 -13.14 -9.55
N LYS A 213 -15.90 -11.86 -9.84
CA LYS A 213 -15.99 -11.35 -11.21
C LYS A 213 -14.64 -11.29 -11.90
N GLU A 214 -14.63 -11.50 -13.20
CA GLU A 214 -13.46 -11.23 -14.03
C GLU A 214 -13.18 -9.73 -14.12
N TRP A 215 -11.91 -9.36 -14.32
CA TRP A 215 -11.49 -7.95 -14.30
C TRP A 215 -12.28 -7.05 -15.27
N ALA A 216 -12.59 -7.59 -16.46
CA ALA A 216 -13.32 -6.86 -17.49
C ALA A 216 -14.80 -6.60 -17.14
N GLU A 217 -15.36 -7.39 -16.23
CA GLU A 217 -16.76 -7.32 -15.80
C GLU A 217 -16.96 -6.41 -14.59
N ARG A 218 -15.86 -6.01 -13.93
CA ARG A 218 -15.90 -5.11 -12.79
C ARG A 218 -16.13 -3.67 -13.24
N ASP A 219 -17.04 -2.98 -12.56
CA ASP A 219 -17.12 -1.53 -12.66
C ASP A 219 -15.92 -0.85 -11.96
N ASP A 220 -15.83 0.47 -12.05
CA ASP A 220 -14.69 1.20 -11.50
C ASP A 220 -14.64 1.18 -9.97
N ALA A 221 -15.79 1.11 -9.30
CA ALA A 221 -15.87 1.00 -7.85
C ALA A 221 -15.42 -0.39 -7.38
N GLU A 222 -15.85 -1.45 -8.07
CA GLU A 222 -15.44 -2.83 -7.82
C GLU A 222 -13.94 -3.04 -8.05
N LYS A 223 -13.37 -2.43 -9.10
CA LYS A 223 -11.92 -2.44 -9.33
C LYS A 223 -11.17 -1.74 -8.20
N ALA A 224 -11.69 -0.62 -7.71
CA ALA A 224 -11.11 0.11 -6.60
C ALA A 224 -11.16 -0.69 -5.29
N GLU A 225 -12.31 -1.32 -4.99
CA GLU A 225 -12.50 -2.15 -3.81
C GLU A 225 -11.57 -3.38 -3.81
N VAL A 226 -11.46 -4.09 -4.94
CA VAL A 226 -10.53 -5.22 -5.06
C VAL A 226 -9.08 -4.77 -4.92
N SER A 227 -8.72 -3.64 -5.54
CA SER A 227 -7.36 -3.09 -5.43
C SER A 227 -7.01 -2.69 -3.99
N TYR A 228 -7.98 -2.12 -3.27
CA TYR A 228 -7.87 -1.78 -1.86
C TYR A 228 -7.54 -3.03 -1.03
N TRP A 229 -8.33 -4.09 -1.15
CA TRP A 229 -8.10 -5.33 -0.40
C TRP A 229 -6.81 -6.05 -0.80
N TYR A 230 -6.39 -5.96 -2.06
CA TYR A 230 -5.10 -6.53 -2.48
C TYR A 230 -3.91 -5.81 -1.86
N ALA A 231 -4.01 -4.49 -1.66
CA ALA A 231 -2.99 -3.74 -0.95
C ALA A 231 -2.93 -4.16 0.53
N LYS A 232 -4.07 -4.38 1.19
CA LYS A 232 -4.12 -4.90 2.57
C LYS A 232 -3.54 -6.31 2.68
N LEU A 233 -3.88 -7.18 1.73
CA LEU A 233 -3.40 -8.55 1.67
C LEU A 233 -1.87 -8.62 1.46
N ASP A 234 -1.25 -7.64 0.80
CA ASP A 234 0.22 -7.58 0.68
C ASP A 234 0.90 -7.40 2.04
N TRP A 235 0.39 -6.49 2.88
CA TRP A 235 0.88 -6.29 4.24
C TRP A 235 0.68 -7.54 5.09
N TYR A 236 -0.54 -8.06 5.10
CA TYR A 236 -0.91 -9.29 5.81
C TYR A 236 0.02 -10.45 5.43
N THR A 237 0.18 -10.68 4.13
CA THR A 237 1.01 -11.78 3.62
C THR A 237 2.47 -11.63 4.01
N ALA A 238 3.03 -10.42 3.89
CA ALA A 238 4.42 -10.19 4.23
C ALA A 238 4.67 -10.45 5.72
N PHE A 239 3.79 -9.95 6.60
CA PHE A 239 3.91 -10.06 8.05
C PHE A 239 3.78 -11.51 8.51
N ARG A 240 2.77 -12.23 8.03
CA ARG A 240 2.57 -13.66 8.30
C ARG A 240 3.80 -14.48 7.89
N LYS A 241 4.39 -14.21 6.72
CA LYS A 241 5.56 -14.94 6.20
C LYS A 241 6.84 -14.72 7.00
N VAL A 242 7.02 -13.56 7.61
CA VAL A 242 8.20 -13.25 8.45
C VAL A 242 7.94 -13.43 9.94
N GLY A 243 6.73 -13.83 10.33
CA GLY A 243 6.35 -14.02 11.74
C GLY A 243 6.21 -12.70 12.51
N LEU A 244 5.95 -11.59 11.84
CA LEU A 244 5.67 -10.31 12.50
C LEU A 244 4.18 -10.26 12.87
N VAL A 245 3.90 -10.21 14.18
CA VAL A 245 2.54 -10.05 14.71
C VAL A 245 2.29 -8.55 14.93
N PRO A 246 1.31 -7.94 14.26
CA PRO A 246 1.01 -6.53 14.47
C PRO A 246 0.37 -6.29 15.84
N SER A 247 0.56 -5.09 16.39
CA SER A 247 -0.26 -4.56 17.47
C SER A 247 -1.15 -3.44 16.95
N PHE A 248 -2.28 -3.18 17.60
CA PHE A 248 -3.22 -2.14 17.19
C PHE A 248 -3.43 -1.11 18.30
N ALA A 249 -3.62 0.15 17.93
CA ALA A 249 -3.73 1.24 18.88
C ALA A 249 -5.01 1.14 19.73
N GLY A 250 -4.87 0.72 20.99
CA GLY A 250 -5.99 0.52 21.92
C GLY A 250 -5.98 -0.83 22.61
N ALA A 251 -5.37 -1.86 21.99
CA ALA A 251 -5.24 -3.20 22.55
C ALA A 251 -4.45 -3.23 23.87
N ALA A 252 -3.45 -2.34 24.02
CA ALA A 252 -2.65 -2.24 25.24
C ALA A 252 -3.41 -1.66 26.46
N LYS A 253 -4.61 -1.04 26.27
CA LYS A 253 -5.33 -0.41 27.37
C LYS A 253 -6.19 -1.40 28.17
N GLN A 254 -6.61 -2.52 27.58
CA GLN A 254 -7.39 -3.55 28.28
C GLN A 254 -6.52 -4.52 29.10
N ALA A 255 -5.26 -4.76 28.70
CA ALA A 255 -4.35 -5.65 29.45
C ALA A 255 -3.81 -5.04 30.75
N ARG A 256 -4.04 -3.74 31.02
CA ARG A 256 -3.58 -3.03 32.24
C ARG A 256 -4.70 -2.74 33.24
N MET A 257 -5.94 -3.19 32.94
CA MET A 257 -7.11 -3.05 33.82
C MET A 257 -7.76 -4.40 34.17
N ALA A 258 -7.07 -5.52 33.91
CA ALA A 258 -7.45 -6.87 34.35
C ALA A 258 -6.50 -7.35 35.44
#